data_AF-X1P995-F1
#
_entry.id   AF-X1P995-F1
#
_cell.length_a   1.000
_cell.length_b   1.000
_cell.length_c   1.000
_cell.angle_alpha   90.00
_cell.angle_beta   90.00
_cell.angle_gamma   90.00
#
_symmetry.space_group_name_H-M   'P 1'
#
loop_
_entity.id
_entity.type
_entity.pdbx_description
1 polymer ?
#
loop_
_entity_poly.entity_id
_entity_poly.type
_entity_poly.pdbx_seq_one_letter_code
_entity_poly.pdbx_strand_id
1 'polypeptide(L)' 'MKKIAVIALKGGVGKSSVVAGLGLALADKGYKVGFIDLDVTGSNLYSALGLRHSPKFGLDSVNEKIVV' A
#
# COMPACT_ATOMS: atom_id res chain seq x y z
N MET A 1 10.70 -3.23 14.16
CA MET A 1 9.85 -2.99 12.97
C MET A 1 8.42 -2.77 13.44
N LYS A 2 7.81 -1.61 13.15
CA LYS A 2 6.41 -1.34 13.53
C LYS A 2 5.48 -1.86 12.43
N LYS A 3 4.33 -2.43 12.81
CA LYS A 3 3.33 -3.00 11.89
C LYS A 3 2.00 -2.28 12.13
N ILE A 4 1.35 -1.84 11.06
CA ILE A 4 0.03 -1.20 11.11
C ILE A 4 -0.89 -2.04 10.23
N ALA A 5 -1.94 -2.61 10.83
CA ALA A 5 -2.95 -3.36 10.10
C ALA A 5 -4.18 -2.48 9.89
N VAL A 6 -4.68 -2.45 8.65
CA VAL A 6 -5.91 -1.75 8.28
C VAL A 6 -6.90 -2.80 7.79
N ILE A 7 -8.04 -2.91 8.48
CA ILE A 7 -9.05 -3.95 8.24
C ILE A 7 -10.38 -3.26 7.94
N ALA A 8 -11.15 -3.84 7.02
CA ALA A 8 -12.49 -3.37 6.67
C ALA A 8 -13.45 -4.57 6.50
N LEU A 9 -14.71 -4.38 6.87
CA LEU A 9 -15.75 -5.42 6.80
C LEU A 9 -16.57 -5.39 5.50
N LYS A 10 -16.36 -4.37 4.66
CA LYS A 10 -17.08 -4.18 3.40
C LYS A 10 -16.13 -3.65 2.33
N GLY A 11 -16.34 -4.07 1.08
CA GLY A 11 -15.66 -3.51 -0.09
C GLY A 11 -16.05 -2.04 -0.34
N GLY A 12 -15.12 -1.24 -0.85
CA GLY A 12 -15.39 0.15 -1.26
C GLY A 12 -15.38 1.19 -0.13
N VAL A 13 -15.06 0.84 1.11
CA VAL A 13 -14.98 1.80 2.24
C VAL A 13 -13.72 2.68 2.22
N GLY A 14 -12.86 2.54 1.20
CA GLY A 14 -11.62 3.34 1.07
C GLY A 14 -10.41 2.78 1.81
N LYS A 15 -10.42 1.52 2.28
CA LYS A 15 -9.29 0.85 2.96
C LYS A 15 -7.95 1.10 2.26
N SER A 16 -7.87 0.82 0.96
CA SER A 16 -6.62 0.90 0.22
C SER A 16 -6.14 2.33 0.00
N SER A 17 -7.06 3.28 -0.14
CA SER A 17 -6.74 4.71 -0.19
C SER A 17 -6.14 5.19 1.14
N VAL A 18 -6.71 4.73 2.27
CA VAL A 18 -6.16 5.02 3.61
C VAL A 18 -4.78 4.40 3.79
N VAL A 19 -4.59 3.13 3.39
CA VAL A 19 -3.29 2.44 3.45
C VAL A 19 -2.26 3.20 2.64
N ALA A 20 -2.54 3.49 1.36
CA ALA A 20 -1.63 4.22 0.47
C ALA A 20 -1.27 5.60 1.02
N GLY A 21 -2.27 6.41 1.40
CA GLY A 21 -2.04 7.75 1.92
C GLY A 21 -1.25 7.77 3.23
N LEU A 22 -1.55 6.84 4.16
CA LEU A 22 -0.80 6.71 5.40
C LEU A 22 0.66 6.32 5.15
N GLY A 23 0.89 5.33 4.29
CA GLY A 23 2.24 4.88 3.98
C GLY A 23 3.06 5.94 3.25
N LEU A 24 2.47 6.66 2.29
CA LEU A 24 3.11 7.79 1.61
C LEU A 24 3.47 8.91 2.59
N ALA A 25 2.55 9.29 3.48
CA ALA A 25 2.82 10.31 4.50
C ALA A 25 3.94 9.90 5.49
N LEU A 26 4.06 8.61 5.79
CA LEU A 26 5.18 8.08 6.59
C LEU A 26 6.50 8.09 5.78
N ALA A 27 6.46 7.72 4.51
CA ALA A 27 7.62 7.79 3.63
C ALA A 27 8.13 9.23 3.45
N ASP A 28 7.22 10.21 3.29
CA ASP A 28 7.54 11.64 3.22
C ASP A 28 8.22 12.16 4.50
N LYS A 29 7.93 11.53 5.64
CA LYS A 29 8.60 11.80 6.93
C LYS A 29 9.96 11.09 7.08
N GLY A 30 10.44 10.40 6.05
CA GLY A 30 11.73 9.70 6.03
C GLY A 30 11.71 8.28 6.61
N TYR A 31 10.53 7.72 6.90
CA TYR A 31 10.45 6.33 7.33
C TYR A 31 10.55 5.37 6.13
N LYS A 32 11.23 4.23 6.33
CA LYS A 32 11.12 3.11 5.39
C LYS A 32 9.77 2.44 5.59
N VAL A 33 8.96 2.40 4.53
CA VAL A 33 7.59 1.87 4.55
C VAL A 33 7.43 0.81 3.47
N GLY A 34 6.92 -0.35 3.86
CA GLY A 34 6.48 -1.40 2.96
C GLY A 34 4.97 -1.59 3.04
N PHE A 35 4.37 -2.01 1.93
CA PHE A 35 2.94 -2.22 1.78
C PHE A 35 2.62 -3.71 1.58
N ILE A 36 1.73 -4.26 2.38
CA ILE A 36 1.28 -5.65 2.22
C ILE A 36 -0.22 -5.63 1.98
N ASP A 37 -0.66 -6.11 0.82
CA ASP A 37 -2.07 -6.33 0.52
C ASP A 37 -2.40 -7.81 0.63
N LEU A 38 -3.38 -8.14 1.47
CA LEU A 38 -3.88 -9.51 1.70
C LEU A 38 -5.32 -9.68 1.18
N ASP A 39 -5.80 -8.72 0.38
CA ASP A 39 -7.15 -8.71 -0.18
C ASP A 39 -7.20 -9.47 -1.52
N VAL A 40 -7.49 -10.77 -1.47
CA VAL A 40 -7.43 -11.66 -2.65
C VAL A 40 -8.50 -11.33 -3.69
N THR A 41 -9.67 -10.82 -3.28
CA THR A 41 -10.83 -10.63 -4.16
C THR A 41 -11.02 -9.19 -4.62
N GLY A 42 -10.48 -8.20 -3.90
CA GLY A 42 -10.70 -6.79 -4.14
C GLY A 42 -9.45 -5.93 -4.15
N SER A 43 -8.25 -6.52 -4.33
CA SER A 43 -6.99 -5.77 -4.32
C SER A 43 -7.01 -4.63 -5.34
N ASN A 44 -6.90 -3.41 -4.81
CA ASN A 44 -6.74 -2.18 -5.59
C ASN A 44 -5.62 -1.29 -5.01
N LEU A 45 -4.81 -1.81 -4.08
CA LEU A 45 -3.75 -1.02 -3.45
C LEU A 45 -2.69 -0.57 -4.45
N TYR A 46 -2.31 -1.43 -5.41
CA TYR A 46 -1.38 -1.04 -6.48
C TYR A 46 -1.91 0.15 -7.29
N SER A 47 -3.21 0.16 -7.62
CA SER A 47 -3.86 1.27 -8.32
C SER A 47 -3.90 2.53 -7.46
N ALA A 48 -4.19 2.41 -6.15
CA ALA A 48 -4.14 3.52 -5.20
C ALA A 48 -2.72 4.11 -5.02
N LEU A 49 -1.69 3.31 -5.25
CA LEU A 49 -0.28 3.73 -5.29
C LEU A 49 0.16 4.30 -6.65
N GLY A 50 -0.76 4.39 -7.63
CA GLY A 50 -0.47 4.92 -8.97
C GLY A 50 0.17 3.90 -9.93
N LEU A 51 0.18 2.62 -9.59
CA LEU A 51 0.67 1.57 -10.48
C LEU A 51 -0.37 1.16 -11.51
N ARG A 52 0.07 1.00 -12.76
CA ARG A 52 -0.79 0.59 -13.89
C ARG A 52 -1.13 -0.90 -13.89
N HIS A 53 -0.28 -1.73 -13.31
CA HIS A 53 -0.46 -3.18 -13.26
C HIS A 53 -0.22 -3.68 -11.85
N SER A 54 -0.93 -4.75 -11.48
CA SER A 54 -0.63 -5.47 -10.26
C SER A 54 0.80 -6.05 -10.38
N PRO A 55 1.69 -5.82 -9.40
CA PRO A 55 3.01 -6.41 -9.40
C PRO A 55 2.89 -7.93 -9.38
N LYS A 56 3.68 -8.62 -10.22
CA LYS A 56 3.67 -10.09 -10.30
C LYS A 56 4.35 -10.75 -9.09
N PHE A 57 5.31 -10.05 -8.52
CA PHE A 57 5.99 -10.31 -7.25
C PHE A 57 6.27 -8.94 -6.61
N GLY A 58 6.54 -8.91 -5.30
CA GLY A 58 6.73 -7.71 -4.45
C GLY A 58 7.09 -6.40 -5.17
N LEU A 59 6.43 -5.32 -4.76
CA LEU A 59 6.44 -3.99 -5.38
C LEU A 59 7.85 -3.35 -5.27
N ASP A 60 8.72 -3.57 -6.25
CA ASP A 60 10.05 -2.97 -6.18
C ASP A 60 10.01 -1.48 -6.58
N SER A 61 10.25 -0.64 -5.57
CA SER A 61 10.73 0.75 -5.64
C SER A 61 10.07 1.68 -6.66
N VAL A 62 8.90 2.23 -6.29
CA VAL A 62 8.38 3.45 -6.93
C VAL A 62 9.16 4.64 -6.38
N ASN A 63 10.29 4.94 -7.02
CA ASN A 63 11.36 5.80 -6.50
C ASN A 63 12.03 5.21 -5.24
N GLU A 64 13.31 5.48 -5.05
CA GLU A 64 14.20 4.94 -4.00
C GLU A 64 13.71 5.08 -2.53
N LYS A 65 12.49 5.60 -2.31
CA LYS A 65 11.85 5.86 -1.02
C LYS A 65 10.83 4.81 -0.58
N ILE A 66 10.28 4.00 -1.49
CA ILE A 66 9.22 3.03 -1.17
C ILE A 66 9.78 1.62 -1.40
N VAL A 67 10.14 0.93 -0.31
CA VAL A 67 10.60 -0.46 -0.36
C VAL A 67 9.44 -1.33 0.10
N VAL A 68 8.87 -2.12 -0.80
CA VAL A 68 7.76 -3.03 -0.50
C VAL A 68 8.25 -4.44 -0.27
#